data_AF-A0AAX1N761-F1
#
_entry.id   AF-A0AAX1N761-F1
#
_cell.length_a   1.000
_cell.length_b   1.000
_cell.length_c   1.000
_cell.angle_alpha   90.00
_cell.angle_beta   90.00
_cell.angle_gamma   90.00
#
_symmetry.space_group_name_H-M   'P 1'
#
loop_
_entity.id
_entity.type
_entity.pdbx_description
1 polymer ?
#
loop_
_entity_poly.entity_id
_entity_poly.type
_entity_poly.pdbx_seq_one_letter_code
_entity_poly.pdbx_strand_id
1 'polypeptide(L)'
;MPFGFFKKKKKEEPHYDPTNITIRDLRLGYIFDYELQTFEVVGEYEYDWGDNDFSWEYKIESAKDTFYLSVDEEGSLTGTVSQSILWGKLPDNVEEDILKKGKPPRTILFNGKEFFRDEKSVGYWRDVHSMSSEESTEYMCWDYYDESEKFTLCIEQYQDEGFSASLGIVEDASKFTNILPNVND
;
A
#
# COMPACT_ATOMS: atom_id res chain seq x y z
N MET A 1 -38.48 11.93 37.55
CA MET A 1 -37.10 11.43 37.72
C MET A 1 -36.66 10.86 36.39
N PRO A 2 -35.65 11.43 35.70
CA PRO A 2 -35.15 10.86 34.46
C PRO A 2 -34.02 9.86 34.79
N PHE A 3 -34.25 8.57 34.53
CA PHE A 3 -33.19 7.57 34.56
C PHE A 3 -32.71 7.36 33.13
N GLY A 4 -31.51 7.88 32.84
CA GLY A 4 -30.82 7.71 31.58
C GLY A 4 -30.41 6.25 31.38
N PHE A 5 -30.90 5.64 30.30
CA PHE A 5 -30.51 4.30 29.88
C PHE A 5 -29.18 4.39 29.11
N PHE A 6 -28.07 4.13 29.80
CA PHE A 6 -26.78 3.85 29.17
C PHE A 6 -26.86 2.51 28.43
N LYS A 7 -26.93 2.55 27.10
CA LYS A 7 -26.67 1.39 26.25
C LYS A 7 -25.18 1.05 26.31
N LYS A 8 -24.83 -0.09 26.89
CA LYS A 8 -23.49 -0.69 26.74
C LYS A 8 -23.26 -0.97 25.25
N LYS A 9 -22.24 -0.36 24.65
CA LYS A 9 -21.69 -0.82 23.37
C LYS A 9 -21.27 -2.28 23.55
N LYS A 10 -21.76 -3.17 22.70
CA LYS A 10 -21.21 -4.53 22.60
C LYS A 10 -19.77 -4.36 22.13
N LYS A 11 -18.81 -4.91 22.88
CA LYS A 11 -17.46 -5.11 22.34
C LYS A 11 -17.62 -6.08 21.18
N GLU A 12 -17.35 -5.61 19.98
CA GLU A 12 -17.19 -6.49 18.83
C GLU A 12 -16.04 -7.45 19.15
N GLU A 13 -16.25 -8.73 18.83
CA GLU A 13 -15.18 -9.71 18.97
C GLU A 13 -14.06 -9.31 17.98
N PRO A 14 -12.78 -9.31 18.41
CA PRO A 14 -11.69 -8.91 17.54
C PRO A 14 -11.69 -9.78 16.27
N HIS A 15 -11.56 -9.15 15.10
CA HIS A 15 -11.52 -9.82 13.79
C HIS A 15 -10.22 -10.64 13.58
N TYR A 16 -9.33 -10.69 14.57
CA TYR A 16 -8.02 -11.31 14.50
C TYR A 16 -7.82 -12.34 15.63
N ASP A 17 -6.96 -13.33 15.41
CA ASP A 17 -6.47 -14.20 16.48
C ASP A 17 -5.44 -13.42 17.33
N PRO A 18 -5.74 -13.07 18.59
CA PRO A 18 -4.83 -12.27 19.42
C PRO A 18 -3.50 -13.00 19.73
N THR A 19 -3.39 -14.29 19.40
CA THR A 19 -2.16 -15.07 19.55
C THR A 19 -1.35 -15.19 18.26
N ASN A 20 -1.88 -14.72 17.12
CA ASN A 20 -1.23 -14.80 15.81
C ASN A 20 -1.59 -13.61 14.92
N ILE A 21 -1.26 -12.40 15.38
CA ILE A 21 -1.45 -11.16 14.61
C ILE A 21 -0.36 -11.05 13.55
N THR A 22 -0.76 -10.79 12.30
CA THR A 22 0.14 -10.63 11.15
C THR A 22 -0.13 -9.31 10.42
N ILE A 23 0.64 -9.02 9.38
CA ILE A 23 0.43 -7.82 8.56
C ILE A 23 -0.95 -7.78 7.85
N ARG A 24 -1.62 -8.93 7.72
CA ARG A 24 -2.99 -9.03 7.17
C ARG A 24 -4.04 -8.39 8.08
N ASP A 25 -3.73 -8.33 9.37
CA ASP A 25 -4.65 -7.85 10.40
C ASP A 25 -4.47 -6.34 10.68
N LEU A 26 -3.57 -5.67 9.96
CA LEU A 26 -3.29 -4.24 10.17
C LEU A 26 -4.55 -3.40 9.94
N ARG A 27 -4.75 -2.44 10.83
CA ARG A 27 -5.81 -1.42 10.75
C ARG A 27 -5.25 -0.08 11.17
N LEU A 28 -5.98 0.98 10.86
CA LEU A 28 -5.66 2.33 11.31
C LEU A 28 -5.37 2.38 12.82
N GLY A 29 -4.26 3.02 13.17
CA GLY A 29 -3.77 3.19 14.54
C GLY A 29 -2.97 2.01 15.11
N TYR A 30 -2.81 0.91 14.37
CA TYR A 30 -1.95 -0.20 14.81
C TYR A 30 -0.48 0.24 14.78
N ILE A 31 0.33 -0.32 15.67
CA ILE A 31 1.77 -0.12 15.66
C ILE A 31 2.49 -1.44 15.44
N PHE A 32 3.63 -1.41 14.79
CA PHE A 32 4.48 -2.59 14.57
C PHE A 32 5.94 -2.16 14.38
N ASP A 33 6.85 -3.12 14.53
CA ASP A 33 8.28 -2.92 14.31
C ASP A 33 8.72 -3.50 12.97
N TYR A 34 9.49 -2.70 12.22
CA TYR A 34 10.13 -3.06 10.96
C TYR A 34 11.51 -2.39 10.88
N GLU A 35 12.54 -3.13 10.45
CA GLU A 35 13.93 -2.62 10.34
C GLU A 35 14.43 -1.88 11.61
N LEU A 36 14.12 -2.43 12.79
CA LEU A 36 14.46 -1.88 14.12
C LEU A 36 13.84 -0.51 14.44
N GLN A 37 12.79 -0.12 13.71
CA GLN A 37 12.00 1.08 13.97
C GLN A 37 10.53 0.71 14.18
N THR A 38 9.85 1.49 15.02
CA THR A 38 8.41 1.36 15.24
C THR A 38 7.67 2.28 14.29
N PHE A 39 6.67 1.73 13.61
CA PHE A 39 5.76 2.42 12.71
C PHE A 39 4.33 2.38 13.24
N GLU A 40 3.57 3.44 12.97
CA GLU A 40 2.13 3.53 13.19
C GLU A 40 1.41 3.54 11.84
N VAL A 41 0.32 2.78 11.74
CA VAL A 41 -0.59 2.84 10.59
C VAL A 41 -1.45 4.10 10.70
N VAL A 42 -1.22 5.06 9.82
CA VAL A 42 -1.90 6.37 9.83
C VAL A 42 -2.88 6.56 8.66
N GLY A 43 -2.92 5.59 7.75
CA GLY A 43 -3.85 5.58 6.62
C GLY A 43 -4.09 4.15 6.14
N GLU A 44 -5.27 3.94 5.56
CA GLU A 44 -5.71 2.65 5.02
C GLU A 44 -6.41 2.92 3.70
N TYR A 45 -5.87 2.32 2.65
CA TYR A 45 -6.31 2.52 1.28
C TYR A 45 -6.77 1.19 0.70
N GLU A 46 -7.83 1.26 -0.08
CA GLU A 46 -8.38 0.13 -0.81
C GLU A 46 -8.27 0.40 -2.31
N TYR A 47 -7.86 -0.62 -3.04
CA TYR A 47 -7.89 -0.66 -4.50
C TYR A 47 -8.89 -1.73 -4.94
N ASP A 48 -9.84 -1.35 -5.79
CA ASP A 48 -10.82 -2.23 -6.44
C ASP A 48 -10.41 -2.44 -7.90
N TRP A 49 -10.01 -3.66 -8.24
CA TRP A 49 -9.54 -4.04 -9.57
C TRP A 49 -10.66 -4.59 -10.47
N GLY A 50 -11.90 -4.61 -9.97
CA GLY A 50 -13.04 -5.28 -10.58
C GLY A 50 -13.14 -6.75 -10.20
N ASP A 51 -14.22 -7.42 -10.63
CA ASP A 51 -14.45 -8.86 -10.40
C ASP A 51 -14.40 -9.34 -8.93
N ASN A 52 -14.62 -8.42 -7.96
CA ASN A 52 -14.44 -8.62 -6.51
C ASN A 52 -12.99 -8.90 -6.10
N ASP A 53 -12.03 -8.39 -6.87
CA ASP A 53 -10.62 -8.40 -6.55
C ASP A 53 -10.23 -7.06 -5.91
N PHE A 54 -9.67 -7.16 -4.71
CA PHE A 54 -9.36 -6.01 -3.87
C PHE A 54 -7.97 -6.18 -3.25
N SER A 55 -7.22 -5.08 -3.19
CA SER A 55 -5.98 -5.02 -2.43
C SER A 55 -5.98 -3.85 -1.46
N TRP A 56 -5.19 -3.99 -0.39
CA TRP A 56 -5.04 -2.97 0.64
C TRP A 56 -3.62 -2.47 0.73
N GLU A 57 -3.50 -1.17 0.94
CA GLU A 57 -2.24 -0.51 1.22
C GLU A 57 -2.38 0.36 2.46
N TYR A 58 -1.36 0.34 3.31
CA TYR A 58 -1.34 1.06 4.57
C TYR A 58 -0.30 2.17 4.52
N LYS A 59 -0.71 3.39 4.81
CA LYS A 59 0.25 4.47 5.07
C LYS A 59 0.84 4.27 6.46
N ILE A 60 2.16 4.10 6.53
CA ILE A 60 2.88 3.84 7.77
C ILE A 60 3.88 4.96 8.05
N GLU A 61 3.89 5.45 9.27
CA GLU A 61 4.74 6.56 9.70
C GLU A 61 5.57 6.19 10.92
N SER A 62 6.86 6.52 10.87
CA SER A 62 7.73 6.57 12.04
C SER A 62 7.98 8.03 12.44
N ALA A 63 8.81 8.25 13.46
CA ALA A 63 9.21 9.60 13.85
C ALA A 63 9.96 10.38 12.76
N LYS A 64 10.44 9.72 11.69
CA LYS A 64 11.28 10.34 10.65
C LYS A 64 10.82 10.04 9.24
N ASP A 65 10.21 8.89 9.02
CA ASP A 65 9.98 8.35 7.69
C ASP A 65 8.50 8.01 7.48
N THR A 66 8.05 8.17 6.24
CA THR A 66 6.71 7.79 5.78
C THR A 66 6.88 6.80 4.63
N PHE A 67 6.19 5.67 4.74
CA PHE A 67 6.16 4.62 3.71
C PHE A 67 4.71 4.17 3.48
N TYR A 68 4.55 3.37 2.45
CA TYR A 68 3.32 2.67 2.11
C TYR A 68 3.59 1.17 2.15
N LEU A 69 2.69 0.41 2.76
CA LEU A 69 2.82 -1.03 2.92
C LEU A 69 1.65 -1.72 2.22
N SER A 70 1.92 -2.39 1.10
CA SER A 70 0.95 -3.24 0.41
C SER A 70 1.13 -4.67 0.89
N VAL A 71 0.02 -5.36 1.20
CA VAL A 71 0.04 -6.74 1.70
C VAL A 71 -0.39 -7.67 0.59
N ASP A 72 0.42 -8.71 0.36
CA ASP A 72 0.14 -9.75 -0.63
C ASP A 72 0.04 -11.12 0.07
N GLU A 73 -0.97 -11.89 -0.33
CA GLU A 73 -1.27 -13.21 0.20
C GLU A 73 -1.10 -14.33 -0.84
N GLU A 74 -0.79 -14.00 -2.10
CA GLU A 74 -0.62 -14.97 -3.16
C GLU A 74 0.65 -15.82 -2.92
N GLY A 75 0.43 -17.07 -2.52
CA GLY A 75 1.52 -17.99 -2.17
C GLY A 75 1.97 -17.84 -0.72
N SER A 76 2.89 -16.90 -0.45
CA SER A 76 3.38 -16.61 0.90
C SER A 76 3.00 -15.19 1.31
N LEU A 77 2.68 -14.99 2.58
CA LEU A 77 2.39 -13.64 3.08
C LEU A 77 3.63 -12.74 2.99
N THR A 78 3.52 -11.70 2.17
CA THR A 78 4.56 -10.69 1.99
C THR A 78 4.00 -9.28 2.16
N GLY A 79 4.89 -8.35 2.52
CA GLY A 79 4.60 -6.93 2.59
C GLY A 79 5.57 -6.16 1.70
N THR A 80 5.05 -5.36 0.78
CA THR A 80 5.85 -4.48 -0.06
C THR A 80 5.91 -3.10 0.60
N VAL A 81 7.10 -2.72 1.10
CA VAL A 81 7.32 -1.41 1.70
C VAL A 81 7.83 -0.45 0.65
N SER A 82 7.02 0.55 0.31
CA SER A 82 7.23 1.48 -0.80
C SER A 82 7.41 2.92 -0.32
N GLN A 83 8.25 3.66 -1.03
CA GLN A 83 8.44 5.10 -0.87
C GLN A 83 8.30 5.81 -2.20
N SER A 84 7.55 6.91 -2.23
CA SER A 84 7.46 7.78 -3.39
C SER A 84 8.84 8.32 -3.76
N ILE A 85 9.14 8.32 -5.05
CA ILE A 85 10.33 8.94 -5.62
C ILE A 85 9.95 10.18 -6.42
N LEU A 86 10.90 11.11 -6.56
CA LEU A 86 10.69 12.26 -7.44
C LEU A 86 10.59 11.78 -8.89
N TRP A 87 9.49 12.11 -9.57
CA TRP A 87 9.26 11.77 -10.98
C TRP A 87 10.47 12.09 -11.86
N GLY A 88 11.02 13.31 -11.73
CA GLY A 88 12.19 13.75 -12.50
C GLY A 88 13.52 13.04 -12.19
N LYS A 89 13.55 12.06 -11.28
CA LYS A 89 14.69 11.15 -11.13
C LYS A 89 14.62 9.96 -12.09
N LEU A 90 13.43 9.61 -12.59
CA LEU A 90 13.30 8.55 -13.58
C LEU A 90 14.03 8.94 -14.88
N PRO A 91 14.52 7.95 -15.65
CA PRO A 91 15.10 8.21 -16.95
C PRO A 91 14.12 8.92 -17.90
N ASP A 92 14.61 9.88 -18.69
CA ASP A 92 13.80 10.71 -19.61
C ASP A 92 12.93 9.88 -20.58
N ASN A 93 13.38 8.68 -20.95
CA ASN A 93 12.64 7.80 -21.85
C ASN A 93 11.33 7.28 -21.24
N VAL A 94 11.13 7.37 -19.93
CA VAL A 94 9.87 6.98 -19.28
C VAL A 94 8.75 7.92 -19.69
N GLU A 95 8.93 9.23 -19.47
CA GLU A 95 7.94 10.24 -19.82
C GLU A 95 7.72 10.32 -21.34
N GLU A 96 8.81 10.26 -22.13
CA GLU A 96 8.69 10.25 -23.58
C GLU A 96 7.87 9.09 -24.12
N ASP A 97 8.04 7.88 -23.59
CA ASP A 97 7.31 6.70 -24.04
C ASP A 97 5.84 6.76 -23.63
N ILE A 98 5.53 7.25 -22.43
CA ILE A 98 4.14 7.48 -22.02
C ILE A 98 3.46 8.46 -22.99
N LEU A 99 4.09 9.60 -23.28
CA LEU A 99 3.53 10.61 -24.19
C LEU A 99 3.36 10.10 -25.63
N LYS A 100 4.34 9.33 -26.14
CA LYS A 100 4.34 8.87 -27.54
C LYS A 100 3.55 7.59 -27.77
N LYS A 101 3.51 6.68 -26.78
CA LYS A 101 3.03 5.30 -26.91
C LYS A 101 1.85 4.99 -25.97
N GLY A 102 1.49 5.90 -25.07
CA GLY A 102 0.45 5.70 -24.06
C GLY A 102 0.83 4.68 -22.98
N LYS A 103 2.12 4.35 -22.85
CA LYS A 103 2.62 3.43 -21.83
C LYS A 103 4.12 3.63 -21.59
N PRO A 104 4.62 3.39 -20.38
CA PRO A 104 6.04 3.46 -20.07
C PRO A 104 6.85 2.37 -20.79
N PRO A 105 8.19 2.49 -20.83
CA PRO A 105 9.07 1.50 -21.46
C PRO A 105 8.91 0.12 -20.81
N ARG A 106 9.32 -0.94 -21.51
CA ARG A 106 9.29 -2.31 -20.92
C ARG A 106 10.33 -2.51 -19.83
N THR A 107 11.39 -1.71 -19.84
CA THR A 107 12.52 -1.84 -18.94
C THR A 107 12.97 -0.45 -18.51
N ILE A 108 13.25 -0.28 -17.22
CA ILE A 108 13.73 0.97 -16.63
C ILE A 108 15.01 0.67 -15.85
N LEU A 109 16.09 1.39 -16.17
CA LEU A 109 17.33 1.35 -15.39
C LEU A 109 17.30 2.51 -14.38
N PHE A 110 17.19 2.20 -13.10
CA PHE A 110 17.11 3.20 -12.04
C PHE A 110 18.01 2.82 -10.86
N ASN A 111 18.81 3.78 -10.37
CA ASN A 111 19.79 3.57 -9.29
C ASN A 111 20.71 2.34 -9.48
N GLY A 112 21.10 2.05 -10.73
CA GLY A 112 21.97 0.92 -11.07
C GLY A 112 21.27 -0.44 -11.06
N LYS A 113 19.95 -0.48 -10.94
CA LYS A 113 19.12 -1.68 -10.98
C LYS A 113 18.20 -1.65 -12.19
N GLU A 114 18.08 -2.78 -12.87
CA GLU A 114 17.20 -2.94 -14.01
C GLU A 114 15.86 -3.50 -13.54
N PHE A 115 14.79 -2.81 -13.91
CA PHE A 115 13.41 -3.15 -13.58
C PHE A 115 12.65 -3.51 -14.86
N PHE A 116 11.92 -4.62 -14.84
CA PHE A 116 11.16 -5.14 -15.96
C PHE A 116 9.68 -4.99 -15.68
N ARG A 117 8.94 -4.39 -16.61
CA ARG A 117 7.49 -4.22 -16.45
C ARG A 117 6.83 -5.59 -16.47
N ASP A 118 6.11 -5.89 -15.41
CA ASP A 118 5.37 -7.13 -15.26
C ASP A 118 3.91 -6.92 -15.68
N GLU A 119 3.21 -6.03 -14.98
CA GLU A 119 1.76 -5.85 -15.15
C GLU A 119 1.36 -4.39 -15.46
N LYS A 120 0.15 -4.25 -15.98
CA LYS A 120 -0.63 -3.01 -15.98
C LYS A 120 -1.97 -3.32 -15.29
N SER A 121 -2.26 -2.62 -14.21
CA SER A 121 -3.55 -2.72 -13.52
C SER A 121 -4.33 -1.42 -13.66
N VAL A 122 -5.66 -1.53 -13.73
CA VAL A 122 -6.60 -0.40 -13.80
C VAL A 122 -7.75 -0.73 -12.87
N GLY A 123 -8.13 0.23 -12.04
CA GLY A 123 -9.15 0.03 -11.03
C GLY A 123 -9.58 1.36 -10.41
N TYR A 124 -10.01 1.28 -9.16
CA TYR A 124 -10.42 2.42 -8.36
C TYR A 124 -9.68 2.41 -7.02
N TRP A 125 -9.19 3.56 -6.61
CA TRP A 125 -8.58 3.76 -5.30
C TRP A 125 -9.51 4.57 -4.39
N ARG A 126 -9.49 4.28 -3.08
CA ARG A 126 -10.09 5.14 -2.07
C ARG A 126 -9.36 5.08 -0.74
N ASP A 127 -9.42 6.18 0.00
CA ASP A 127 -9.16 6.21 1.44
C ASP A 127 -10.40 5.70 2.18
N VAL A 128 -10.27 4.57 2.87
CA VAL A 128 -11.43 3.88 3.44
C VAL A 128 -12.07 4.62 4.61
N HIS A 129 -11.36 5.59 5.21
CA HIS A 129 -11.81 6.36 6.36
C HIS A 129 -12.35 7.74 5.98
N SER A 130 -12.00 8.25 4.79
CA SER A 130 -12.43 9.58 4.34
C SER A 130 -13.32 9.59 3.10
N MET A 131 -13.45 8.47 2.39
CA MET A 131 -14.22 8.36 1.14
C MET A 131 -15.20 7.18 1.17
N SER A 132 -16.42 7.39 0.66
CA SER A 132 -17.34 6.29 0.35
C SER A 132 -16.91 5.56 -0.94
N SER A 133 -17.49 4.40 -1.21
CA SER A 133 -17.21 3.65 -2.45
C SER A 133 -17.58 4.45 -3.72
N GLU A 134 -18.63 5.27 -3.66
CA GLU A 134 -19.04 6.15 -4.76
C GLU A 134 -18.09 7.35 -4.99
N GLU A 135 -17.25 7.67 -4.00
CA GLU A 135 -16.26 8.74 -4.08
C GLU A 135 -14.90 8.22 -4.57
N SER A 136 -14.78 6.92 -4.88
CA SER A 136 -13.54 6.31 -5.36
C SER A 136 -13.00 6.97 -6.63
N THR A 137 -11.67 6.95 -6.74
CA THR A 137 -10.90 7.66 -7.76
C THR A 137 -10.36 6.64 -8.75
N GLU A 138 -10.56 6.87 -10.05
CA GLU A 138 -9.96 6.02 -11.08
C GLU A 138 -8.44 5.94 -10.86
N TYR A 139 -7.89 4.74 -10.92
CA TYR A 139 -6.50 4.47 -10.64
C TYR A 139 -5.93 3.52 -11.68
N MET A 140 -4.67 3.71 -12.02
CA MET A 140 -3.93 2.75 -12.81
C MET A 140 -2.46 2.74 -12.43
N CYS A 141 -1.85 1.56 -12.55
CA CYS A 141 -0.44 1.38 -12.28
C CYS A 141 0.24 0.49 -13.31
N TRP A 142 1.55 0.60 -13.36
CA TRP A 142 2.46 -0.36 -13.94
C TRP A 142 3.48 -0.77 -12.91
N ASP A 143 3.47 -2.06 -12.58
CA ASP A 143 4.42 -2.65 -11.66
C ASP A 143 5.62 -3.20 -12.42
N TYR A 144 6.79 -2.97 -11.84
CA TYR A 144 8.05 -3.46 -12.34
C TYR A 144 8.80 -4.15 -11.24
N TYR A 145 9.45 -5.26 -11.58
CA TYR A 145 10.31 -5.99 -10.67
C TYR A 145 11.73 -6.06 -11.21
N ASP A 146 12.71 -6.10 -10.32
CA ASP A 146 14.04 -6.51 -10.70
C ASP A 146 14.12 -8.03 -10.93
N GLU A 147 15.25 -8.52 -11.46
CA GLU A 147 15.43 -9.95 -11.75
C GLU A 147 15.22 -10.86 -10.52
N SER A 148 15.37 -10.31 -9.30
CA SER A 148 15.19 -11.05 -8.06
C SER A 148 13.79 -10.97 -7.46
N GLU A 149 12.89 -10.19 -8.05
CA GLU A 149 11.55 -9.86 -7.55
C GLU A 149 11.54 -9.22 -6.15
N LYS A 150 12.72 -8.82 -5.64
CA LYS A 150 12.90 -8.25 -4.30
C LYS A 150 12.63 -6.75 -4.28
N PHE A 151 12.97 -6.07 -5.38
CA PHE A 151 12.80 -4.63 -5.51
C PHE A 151 11.75 -4.36 -6.57
N THR A 152 10.83 -3.45 -6.24
CA THR A 152 9.78 -3.01 -7.15
C THR A 152 9.92 -1.52 -7.48
N LEU A 153 9.48 -1.16 -8.67
CA LEU A 153 9.21 0.20 -9.09
C LEU A 153 7.78 0.24 -9.61
N CYS A 154 6.96 1.12 -9.06
CA CYS A 154 5.61 1.34 -9.55
C CYS A 154 5.52 2.72 -10.20
N ILE A 155 4.85 2.80 -11.35
CA ILE A 155 4.41 4.05 -11.97
C ILE A 155 2.90 4.06 -11.94
N GLU A 156 2.30 5.10 -11.39
CA GLU A 156 0.87 5.16 -11.16
C GLU A 156 0.27 6.50 -11.57
N GLN A 157 -1.04 6.51 -11.76
CA GLN A 157 -1.84 7.68 -12.09
C GLN A 157 -3.20 7.58 -11.42
N TYR A 158 -3.62 8.69 -10.82
CA TYR A 158 -4.96 8.88 -10.27
C TYR A 158 -5.75 9.80 -11.20
N GLN A 159 -6.92 9.36 -11.65
CA GLN A 159 -7.76 10.06 -12.64
C GLN A 159 -6.91 10.55 -13.84
N ASP A 160 -7.08 11.82 -14.21
CA ASP A 160 -6.32 12.49 -15.27
C ASP A 160 -5.17 13.35 -14.70
N GLU A 161 -4.72 13.06 -13.47
CA GLU A 161 -3.57 13.76 -12.87
C GLU A 161 -2.24 13.33 -13.50
N GLY A 162 -1.15 13.97 -13.07
CA GLY A 162 0.20 13.58 -13.48
C GLY A 162 0.60 12.22 -12.91
N PHE A 163 1.58 11.58 -13.55
CA PHE A 163 2.13 10.32 -13.05
C PHE A 163 2.97 10.52 -11.79
N SER A 164 2.85 9.60 -10.84
CA SER A 164 3.78 9.42 -9.73
C SER A 164 4.56 8.12 -9.90
N ALA A 165 5.62 7.99 -9.10
CA ALA A 165 6.38 6.75 -9.05
C ALA A 165 6.85 6.46 -7.63
N SER A 166 6.98 5.18 -7.31
CA SER A 166 7.49 4.70 -6.03
C SER A 166 8.54 3.61 -6.25
N LEU A 167 9.42 3.46 -5.26
CA LEU A 167 10.31 2.31 -5.14
C LEU A 167 9.91 1.52 -3.90
N GLY A 168 9.85 0.20 -4.05
CA GLY A 168 9.52 -0.69 -2.95
C GLY A 168 10.47 -1.86 -2.80
N ILE A 169 10.36 -2.51 -1.64
CA ILE A 169 11.06 -3.74 -1.30
C ILE A 169 10.01 -4.75 -0.82
N VAL A 170 10.00 -5.93 -1.44
CA VAL A 170 9.12 -7.04 -1.06
C VAL A 170 9.74 -7.76 0.14
N GLU A 171 9.09 -7.74 1.29
CA GLU A 171 9.57 -8.38 2.52
C GLU A 171 8.66 -9.53 2.95
N ASP A 172 9.26 -10.57 3.54
CA ASP A 172 8.51 -11.64 4.18
C ASP A 172 7.77 -11.10 5.41
N ALA A 173 6.56 -11.61 5.68
CA ALA A 173 5.75 -11.21 6.83
C ALA A 173 6.52 -11.23 8.16
N SER A 174 7.46 -12.16 8.34
CA SER A 174 8.26 -12.30 9.56
C SER A 174 9.16 -11.10 9.86
N LYS A 175 9.36 -10.20 8.89
CA LYS A 175 10.09 -8.93 9.08
C LYS A 175 9.29 -7.89 9.85
N PHE A 176 7.97 -8.03 9.87
CA PHE A 176 7.06 -7.16 10.58
C PHE A 176 6.71 -7.83 11.90
N THR A 177 7.16 -7.22 12.99
CA THR A 177 7.12 -7.84 14.32
C THR A 177 6.43 -6.92 15.32
N ASN A 178 6.16 -7.42 16.52
CA ASN A 178 5.57 -6.63 17.61
C ASN A 178 4.31 -5.85 17.16
N ILE A 179 3.46 -6.49 16.34
CA ILE A 179 2.22 -5.87 15.88
C ILE A 179 1.28 -5.77 17.08
N LEU A 180 0.93 -4.54 17.44
CA LEU A 180 0.05 -4.23 18.56
C LEU A 180 -1.17 -3.45 18.04
N PRO A 181 -2.39 -3.96 18.29
CA PRO A 181 -3.61 -3.24 17.98
C PRO A 181 -3.74 -2.00 18.86
N ASN A 182 -4.30 -0.92 18.32
CA ASN A 182 -4.64 0.24 19.14
C ASN A 182 -5.73 -0.18 20.16
N VAL A 183 -5.46 0.01 21.46
CA VAL A 183 -6.34 -0.48 22.54
C VAL A 183 -7.54 0.45 22.80
N ASN A 184 -7.84 1.39 21.89
CA ASN A 184 -8.86 2.43 22.07
C ASN A 184 -10.19 2.17 21.33
N ASP A 185 -10.59 0.91 21.15
CA ASP A 185 -11.97 0.53 20.75
C ASP A 185 -12.93 0.34 21.95
#